data_AF-A0A1I1Q2N2-F1
#
_entry.id   AF-A0A1I1Q2N2-F1
#
_cell.length_a   1.000
_cell.length_b   1.000
_cell.length_c   1.000
_cell.angle_alpha   90.00
_cell.angle_beta   90.00
_cell.angle_gamma   90.00
#
_symmetry.space_group_name_H-M   'P 1'
#
loop_
_entity.id
_entity.type
_entity.pdbx_description
1 polymer ?
#
loop_
_entity_poly.entity_id
_entity_poly.type
_entity_poly.pdbx_seq_one_letter_code
_entity_poly.pdbx_strand_id
1 'polypeptide(L)'
;MEQQNFSEIEIETKINTSIQTQINNGALVTNMEVPFNEKTLHYLGYIHPNTLKLFSKNQITNQKAPELNKKLHVFKYDYFYISTETNDTVSQQNVYYALRAINILKYRYPQAYNRLIKNTMFGPKPMPSAGFNYLNTNQAIWIGFNKNPSAIASNRLYLILDGYADTNKTIDLYRNIAIVNIDSENILGHLNLGSKPIYGNSTANKNRIEYLKEGLVESILHEMLHNYIDYAHSALPEYNALYKMRGKTSFNNFEEIMVLNTSLSYLYKKGGFTNKIKDYYYPNTFDANISNLKYSGLFETYFKNVFNKQPYNLREDLKLNLLN
;
A
#
# COMPACT_ATOMS: atom_id res chain seq x y z
N MET A 1 1.80 -24.29 -13.61
CA MET A 1 3.02 -24.97 -13.13
C MET A 1 2.57 -26.00 -12.11
N GLU A 2 2.84 -27.28 -12.31
CA GLU A 2 2.56 -28.29 -11.28
C GLU A 2 3.56 -28.11 -10.12
N GLN A 3 3.08 -27.60 -8.98
CA GLN A 3 3.93 -27.24 -7.83
C GLN A 3 4.11 -28.40 -6.83
N GLN A 4 3.36 -29.50 -6.98
CA GLN A 4 3.29 -30.57 -5.98
C GLN A 4 4.66 -31.15 -5.63
N ASN A 5 5.54 -31.32 -6.62
CA ASN A 5 6.85 -31.95 -6.50
C ASN A 5 8.00 -31.01 -6.11
N PHE A 6 7.77 -29.70 -6.01
CA PHE A 6 8.80 -28.72 -5.67
C PHE A 6 8.69 -28.29 -4.20
N SER A 7 9.82 -28.07 -3.52
CA SER A 7 9.85 -27.37 -2.23
C SER A 7 9.39 -25.92 -2.39
N GLU A 8 9.00 -25.28 -1.28
CA GLU A 8 8.60 -23.86 -1.29
C GLU A 8 9.69 -22.95 -1.86
N ILE A 9 10.96 -23.19 -1.51
CA ILE A 9 12.10 -22.41 -1.99
C ILE A 9 12.30 -22.59 -3.50
N GLU A 10 12.13 -23.81 -4.02
CA GLU A 10 12.21 -24.07 -5.46
C GLU A 10 11.09 -23.37 -6.23
N ILE A 11 9.86 -23.37 -5.69
CA ILE A 11 8.73 -22.66 -6.29
C ILE A 11 9.01 -21.15 -6.34
N GLU A 12 9.43 -20.54 -5.23
CA GLU A 12 9.79 -19.11 -5.19
C GLU A 12 10.92 -18.77 -6.16
N THR A 13 11.94 -19.64 -6.27
CA THR A 13 13.05 -19.47 -7.21
C THR A 13 12.54 -19.46 -8.65
N LYS A 14 11.65 -20.40 -9.01
CA LYS A 14 11.05 -20.46 -10.34
C LYS A 14 10.15 -19.27 -10.66
N ILE A 15 9.35 -18.82 -9.68
CA ILE A 15 8.52 -17.60 -9.83
C ILE A 15 9.43 -16.39 -10.10
N ASN A 16 10.49 -16.22 -9.30
CA ASN A 16 11.45 -15.14 -9.49
C ASN A 16 12.09 -15.21 -10.88
N THR A 17 12.63 -16.36 -11.27
CA THR A 17 13.26 -16.54 -12.59
C THR A 17 12.29 -16.19 -13.72
N SER A 18 11.04 -16.69 -13.67
CA SER A 18 10.03 -16.37 -14.68
C SER A 18 9.76 -14.87 -14.79
N ILE A 19 9.62 -14.19 -13.65
CA ILE A 19 9.40 -12.74 -13.62
C ILE A 19 10.62 -11.99 -14.15
N GLN A 20 11.84 -12.34 -13.75
CA GLN A 20 13.07 -11.71 -14.26
C GLN A 20 13.22 -11.88 -15.77
N THR A 21 12.91 -13.07 -16.31
CA THR A 21 12.91 -13.29 -17.76
C THR A 21 11.95 -12.36 -18.48
N GLN A 22 10.73 -12.20 -17.96
CA GLN A 22 9.75 -11.28 -18.54
C GLN A 22 10.19 -9.81 -18.44
N ILE A 23 10.80 -9.40 -17.32
CA ILE A 23 11.38 -8.07 -17.14
C ILE A 23 12.48 -7.81 -18.18
N ASN A 24 13.40 -8.76 -18.36
CA ASN A 24 14.50 -8.65 -19.32
C ASN A 24 14.00 -8.57 -20.77
N ASN A 25 12.84 -9.18 -21.05
CA ASN A 25 12.16 -9.08 -22.35
C ASN A 25 11.29 -7.81 -22.50
N GLY A 26 11.34 -6.88 -21.55
CA GLY A 26 10.60 -5.63 -21.59
C GLY A 26 9.09 -5.77 -21.36
N ALA A 27 8.63 -6.87 -20.75
CA ALA A 27 7.22 -7.08 -20.51
C ALA A 27 6.62 -5.98 -19.62
N LEU A 28 5.46 -5.48 -20.05
CA LEU A 28 4.62 -4.61 -19.23
C LEU A 28 3.96 -5.42 -18.11
N VAL A 29 3.77 -4.76 -16.97
CA VAL A 29 3.06 -5.28 -15.80
C VAL A 29 1.69 -5.81 -16.19
N THR A 30 0.97 -5.22 -17.14
CA THR A 30 -0.34 -5.72 -17.61
C THR A 30 -0.28 -7.10 -18.28
N ASN A 31 0.87 -7.45 -18.86
CA ASN A 31 1.06 -8.63 -19.69
C ASN A 31 1.84 -9.75 -18.98
N MET A 32 2.33 -9.51 -17.77
CA MET A 32 3.14 -10.49 -17.07
C MET A 32 2.31 -11.69 -16.58
N GLU A 33 2.78 -12.89 -16.89
CA GLU A 33 2.30 -14.12 -16.27
C GLU A 33 3.02 -14.32 -14.94
N VAL A 34 2.26 -14.28 -13.85
CA VAL A 34 2.80 -14.27 -12.49
C VAL A 34 2.21 -15.44 -11.72
N PRO A 35 2.91 -16.58 -11.66
CA PRO A 35 2.54 -17.65 -10.76
C PRO A 35 2.72 -17.19 -9.30
N PHE A 36 2.02 -17.86 -8.39
CA PHE A 36 2.18 -17.69 -6.95
C PHE A 36 2.41 -19.05 -6.31
N ASN A 37 3.01 -19.06 -5.13
CA ASN A 37 3.35 -20.29 -4.43
C ASN A 37 2.13 -20.83 -3.67
N GLU A 38 1.49 -21.85 -4.24
CA GLU A 38 0.28 -22.46 -3.70
C GLU A 38 0.51 -23.09 -2.33
N LYS A 39 1.74 -23.54 -2.02
CA LYS A 39 2.06 -24.13 -0.71
C LYS A 39 2.02 -23.10 0.42
N THR A 40 2.23 -21.83 0.10
CA THR A 40 2.22 -20.72 1.09
C THR A 40 0.87 -19.99 1.18
N LEU A 41 -0.06 -20.30 0.27
CA LEU A 41 -1.41 -19.73 0.29
C LEU A 41 -2.33 -20.61 1.14
N HIS A 42 -2.83 -20.05 2.23
CA HIS A 42 -3.76 -20.74 3.12
C HIS A 42 -5.11 -20.02 3.16
N TYR A 43 -6.19 -20.73 2.82
CA TYR A 43 -7.54 -20.25 3.11
C TYR A 43 -7.88 -20.53 4.57
N LEU A 44 -8.10 -19.48 5.35
CA LEU A 44 -8.36 -19.55 6.80
C LEU A 44 -9.85 -19.67 7.12
N GLY A 45 -10.73 -19.56 6.12
CA GLY A 45 -12.18 -19.71 6.27
C GLY A 45 -12.96 -18.39 6.21
N TYR A 46 -14.28 -18.52 6.39
CA TYR A 46 -15.21 -17.39 6.54
C TYR A 46 -15.32 -17.00 8.01
N ILE A 47 -14.42 -16.12 8.45
CA ILE A 47 -14.17 -15.85 9.87
C ILE A 47 -14.13 -14.35 10.14
N HIS A 48 -14.40 -13.97 11.39
CA HIS A 48 -14.20 -12.60 11.82
C HIS A 48 -12.69 -12.36 12.06
N PRO A 49 -12.07 -11.26 11.61
CA PRO A 49 -10.62 -11.05 11.77
C PRO A 49 -10.11 -11.14 13.22
N ASN A 50 -10.91 -10.71 14.21
CA ASN A 50 -10.59 -10.90 15.64
C ASN A 50 -10.28 -12.36 16.03
N THR A 51 -10.83 -13.36 15.32
CA THR A 51 -10.57 -14.79 15.61
C THR A 51 -9.13 -15.21 15.32
N LEU A 52 -8.43 -14.47 14.46
CA LEU A 52 -7.02 -14.71 14.13
C LEU A 52 -6.07 -14.30 15.27
N LYS A 53 -6.60 -13.67 16.34
CA LYS A 53 -5.85 -13.11 17.48
C LYS A 53 -4.81 -12.04 17.11
N LEU A 54 -4.72 -11.66 15.84
CA LEU A 54 -3.91 -10.52 15.37
C LEU A 54 -4.33 -9.22 16.07
N PHE A 55 -5.63 -9.06 16.33
CA PHE A 55 -6.25 -7.88 16.95
C PHE A 55 -6.55 -8.07 18.44
N SER A 56 -5.88 -9.00 19.13
CA SER A 56 -6.28 -9.45 20.48
C SER A 56 -6.26 -8.36 21.57
N LYS A 57 -5.26 -7.46 21.54
CA LYS A 57 -5.13 -6.34 22.51
C LYS A 57 -5.90 -5.07 22.11
N ASN A 58 -6.37 -5.01 20.87
CA ASN A 58 -7.14 -3.90 20.34
C ASN A 58 -8.04 -4.50 19.26
N GLN A 59 -9.24 -4.93 19.67
CA GLN A 59 -10.14 -5.66 18.78
C GLN A 59 -10.76 -4.73 17.74
N ILE A 60 -11.05 -5.29 16.57
CA ILE A 60 -11.88 -4.62 15.56
C ILE A 60 -13.28 -4.42 16.14
N THR A 61 -13.79 -3.19 16.00
CA THR A 61 -15.13 -2.77 16.42
C THR A 61 -15.73 -1.81 15.38
N ASN A 62 -16.98 -1.39 15.57
CA ASN A 62 -17.61 -0.36 14.72
C ASN A 62 -16.88 0.99 14.75
N GLN A 63 -16.12 1.28 15.82
CA GLN A 63 -15.31 2.50 15.92
C GLN A 63 -13.88 2.28 15.41
N LYS A 64 -13.41 1.03 15.36
CA LYS A 64 -12.02 0.67 15.09
C LYS A 64 -11.95 -0.32 13.93
N ALA A 65 -11.65 0.19 12.73
CA ALA A 65 -11.70 -0.56 11.46
C ALA A 65 -13.09 -1.18 11.18
N PRO A 66 -14.18 -0.38 11.15
CA PRO A 66 -15.53 -0.88 10.89
C PRO A 66 -15.67 -1.70 9.60
N GLU A 67 -14.86 -1.39 8.59
CA GLU A 67 -14.80 -2.11 7.33
C GLU A 67 -14.42 -3.59 7.47
N LEU A 68 -13.72 -3.95 8.56
CA LEU A 68 -13.32 -5.31 8.90
C LEU A 68 -14.19 -5.94 10.00
N ASN A 69 -15.16 -5.21 10.57
CA ASN A 69 -15.98 -5.67 11.70
C ASN A 69 -17.13 -6.60 11.28
N LYS A 70 -16.78 -7.68 10.57
CA LYS A 70 -17.70 -8.69 10.04
C LYS A 70 -16.93 -9.97 9.72
N LYS A 71 -17.66 -11.05 9.42
CA LYS A 71 -17.04 -12.25 8.85
C LYS A 71 -16.62 -11.97 7.41
N LEU A 72 -15.41 -12.41 7.08
CA LEU A 72 -14.79 -12.25 5.76
C LEU A 72 -14.19 -13.59 5.34
N HIS A 73 -14.09 -13.82 4.04
CA HIS A 73 -13.27 -14.90 3.51
C HIS A 73 -11.81 -14.46 3.60
N VAL A 74 -11.00 -15.13 4.43
CA VAL A 74 -9.63 -14.71 4.70
C VAL A 74 -8.63 -15.71 4.16
N PHE A 75 -7.64 -15.21 3.44
CA PHE A 75 -6.50 -15.93 2.90
C PHE A 75 -5.22 -15.39 3.51
N LYS A 76 -4.23 -16.24 3.75
CA LYS A 76 -2.89 -15.85 4.21
C LYS A 76 -1.85 -16.24 3.16
N TYR A 77 -0.94 -15.32 2.85
CA TYR A 77 0.18 -15.50 1.95
C TYR A 77 1.39 -14.72 2.47
N ASP A 78 2.40 -15.42 2.99
CA ASP A 78 3.56 -14.80 3.66
C ASP A 78 3.10 -13.86 4.82
N TYR A 79 3.50 -12.59 4.80
CA TYR A 79 3.07 -11.55 5.75
C TYR A 79 1.68 -10.96 5.48
N PHE A 80 1.04 -11.37 4.38
CA PHE A 80 -0.21 -10.79 3.92
C PHE A 80 -1.42 -11.61 4.35
N TYR A 81 -2.44 -10.89 4.80
CA TYR A 81 -3.81 -11.37 4.86
C TYR A 81 -4.58 -10.69 3.73
N ILE A 82 -5.34 -11.47 2.96
CA ILE A 82 -6.19 -10.99 1.89
C ILE A 82 -7.61 -11.36 2.25
N SER A 83 -8.54 -10.41 2.19
CA SER A 83 -9.93 -10.68 2.57
C SER A 83 -10.94 -10.18 1.56
N THR A 84 -12.01 -10.96 1.36
CA THR A 84 -13.17 -10.59 0.53
C THR A 84 -14.48 -10.77 1.32
N GLU A 85 -15.51 -9.99 0.98
CA GLU A 85 -16.84 -10.11 1.59
C GLU A 85 -17.60 -11.36 1.12
N THR A 86 -17.38 -11.78 -0.14
CA THR A 86 -17.97 -12.97 -0.76
C THR A 86 -16.88 -13.95 -1.22
N ASN A 87 -17.28 -15.13 -1.70
CA ASN A 87 -16.38 -16.14 -2.29
C ASN A 87 -16.75 -16.50 -3.73
N ASP A 88 -17.39 -15.58 -4.45
CA ASP A 88 -17.72 -15.75 -5.87
C ASP A 88 -16.48 -15.61 -6.78
N THR A 89 -16.67 -15.85 -8.08
CA THR A 89 -15.62 -15.76 -9.09
C THR A 89 -14.91 -14.40 -9.12
N VAL A 90 -15.63 -13.30 -8.89
CA VAL A 90 -15.05 -11.95 -8.89
C VAL A 90 -14.14 -11.76 -7.68
N SER A 91 -14.59 -12.20 -6.51
CA SER A 91 -13.79 -12.21 -5.28
C SER A 91 -12.55 -13.12 -5.39
N GLN A 92 -12.67 -14.31 -6.00
CA GLN A 92 -11.50 -15.17 -6.26
C GLN A 92 -10.50 -14.52 -7.22
N GLN A 93 -10.98 -13.81 -8.24
CA GLN A 93 -10.11 -13.03 -9.13
C GLN A 93 -9.39 -11.92 -8.36
N ASN A 94 -10.07 -11.21 -7.45
CA ASN A 94 -9.45 -10.17 -6.63
C ASN A 94 -8.30 -10.75 -5.77
N VAL A 95 -8.53 -11.91 -5.13
CA VAL A 95 -7.49 -12.64 -4.38
C VAL A 95 -6.31 -13.01 -5.28
N TYR A 96 -6.59 -13.60 -6.44
CA TYR A 96 -5.56 -13.93 -7.43
C TYR A 96 -4.72 -12.71 -7.84
N TYR A 97 -5.38 -11.60 -8.17
CA TYR A 97 -4.69 -10.38 -8.59
C TYR A 97 -3.92 -9.70 -7.46
N ALA A 98 -4.36 -9.82 -6.21
CA ALA A 98 -3.59 -9.40 -5.05
C ALA A 98 -2.30 -10.22 -4.88
N LEU A 99 -2.37 -11.55 -4.99
CA LEU A 99 -1.18 -12.43 -4.96
C LEU A 99 -0.21 -12.07 -6.09
N ARG A 100 -0.74 -11.84 -7.28
CA ARG A 100 0.01 -11.37 -8.44
C ARG A 100 0.68 -10.02 -8.17
N ALA A 101 -0.03 -9.03 -7.63
CA ALA A 101 0.51 -7.72 -7.32
C ALA A 101 1.62 -7.80 -6.27
N ILE A 102 1.45 -8.64 -5.22
CA ILE A 102 2.47 -8.92 -4.21
C ILE A 102 3.74 -9.47 -4.86
N ASN A 103 3.62 -10.46 -5.75
CA ASN A 103 4.78 -11.04 -6.43
C ASN A 103 5.45 -10.06 -7.41
N ILE A 104 4.68 -9.20 -8.08
CA ILE A 104 5.24 -8.12 -8.91
C ILE A 104 6.03 -7.14 -8.04
N LEU A 105 5.48 -6.70 -6.91
CA LEU A 105 6.21 -5.85 -5.97
C LEU A 105 7.49 -6.55 -5.48
N LYS A 106 7.38 -7.81 -5.06
CA LYS A 106 8.49 -8.62 -4.54
C LYS A 106 9.64 -8.78 -5.54
N TYR A 107 9.33 -9.06 -6.79
CA TYR A 107 10.33 -9.49 -7.79
C TYR A 107 10.68 -8.43 -8.83
N ARG A 108 9.74 -7.58 -9.26
CA ARG A 108 10.02 -6.49 -10.20
C ARG A 108 10.41 -5.20 -9.50
N TYR A 109 9.81 -4.91 -8.35
CA TYR A 109 10.05 -3.68 -7.59
C TYR A 109 10.67 -3.95 -6.20
N PRO A 110 11.76 -4.75 -6.11
CA PRO A 110 12.25 -5.29 -4.84
C PRO A 110 12.70 -4.18 -3.86
N GLN A 111 13.15 -3.02 -4.35
CA GLN A 111 13.50 -1.89 -3.49
C GLN A 111 12.26 -1.37 -2.72
N ALA A 112 11.13 -1.16 -3.40
CA ALA A 112 9.90 -0.73 -2.76
C ALA A 112 9.34 -1.81 -1.84
N TYR A 113 9.30 -3.07 -2.30
CA TYR A 113 8.86 -4.19 -1.46
C TYR A 113 9.70 -4.33 -0.20
N ASN A 114 11.03 -4.29 -0.30
CA ASN A 114 11.87 -4.42 0.87
C ASN A 114 11.67 -3.25 1.84
N ARG A 115 11.59 -2.01 1.36
CA ARG A 115 11.48 -0.83 2.24
C ARG A 115 10.10 -0.69 2.90
N LEU A 116 9.03 -0.93 2.14
CA LEU A 116 7.65 -0.69 2.60
C LEU A 116 7.03 -1.91 3.29
N ILE A 117 7.41 -3.12 2.88
CA ILE A 117 6.81 -4.36 3.36
C ILE A 117 7.82 -5.11 4.23
N LYS A 118 8.87 -5.67 3.64
CA LYS A 118 9.74 -6.63 4.36
C LYS A 118 10.41 -6.01 5.58
N ASN A 119 11.01 -4.84 5.43
CA ASN A 119 11.73 -4.16 6.50
C ASN A 119 10.80 -3.52 7.53
N THR A 120 9.50 -3.37 7.24
CA THR A 120 8.56 -2.89 8.25
C THR A 120 8.09 -4.00 9.18
N MET A 121 8.22 -5.27 8.76
CA MET A 121 7.95 -6.44 9.60
C MET A 121 8.97 -6.59 10.74
N PHE A 122 10.20 -6.14 10.50
CA PHE A 122 11.31 -6.27 11.44
C PHE A 122 11.75 -4.87 11.84
N GLY A 123 11.46 -4.48 13.07
CA GLY A 123 11.72 -3.11 13.53
C GLY A 123 13.15 -2.66 13.24
N PRO A 124 13.36 -1.54 12.51
CA PRO A 124 14.61 -0.85 12.48
C PRO A 124 14.79 -0.41 13.92
N LYS A 125 15.79 -0.98 14.56
CA LYS A 125 16.27 -0.42 15.82
C LYS A 125 16.99 0.88 15.44
N PRO A 126 16.49 2.05 15.84
CA PRO A 126 17.40 3.05 16.35
C PRO A 126 17.30 3.08 17.87
N MET A 127 18.41 3.45 18.51
CA MET A 127 18.42 3.75 19.93
C MET A 127 17.45 4.92 20.21
N PRO A 128 16.74 4.89 21.35
CA PRO A 128 15.88 5.94 21.89
C PRO A 128 16.37 7.41 21.90
N SER A 129 17.61 7.67 21.50
CA SER A 129 18.28 8.98 21.64
C SER A 129 17.70 10.11 20.78
N ALA A 130 16.63 9.87 20.00
CA ALA A 130 16.01 10.85 19.11
C ALA A 130 14.81 11.60 19.71
N GLY A 131 14.47 11.39 20.99
CA GLY A 131 13.41 12.15 21.66
C GLY A 131 11.97 11.74 21.29
N PHE A 132 11.77 10.49 20.91
CA PHE A 132 10.45 9.93 20.61
C PHE A 132 10.11 8.77 21.55
N ASN A 133 8.86 8.71 22.01
CA ASN A 133 8.40 7.73 23.01
C ASN A 133 7.80 6.45 22.40
N TYR A 134 7.91 6.22 21.09
CA TYR A 134 7.21 5.13 20.40
C TYR A 134 8.08 4.48 19.31
N LEU A 135 8.04 3.14 19.17
CA LEU A 135 8.63 2.39 18.06
C LEU A 135 7.56 1.54 17.35
N ASN A 136 7.61 1.49 16.03
CA ASN A 136 6.60 0.82 15.21
C ASN A 136 7.19 -0.36 14.43
N THR A 137 6.45 -1.47 14.39
CA THR A 137 6.70 -2.65 13.55
C THR A 137 5.38 -3.14 12.99
N ASN A 138 5.37 -3.79 11.82
CA ASN A 138 4.18 -4.47 11.32
C ASN A 138 4.22 -5.95 11.75
N GLN A 139 3.12 -6.44 12.31
CA GLN A 139 2.90 -7.88 12.51
C GLN A 139 2.33 -8.54 11.26
N ALA A 140 1.55 -7.78 10.47
CA ALA A 140 0.90 -8.25 9.26
C ALA A 140 0.55 -7.07 8.36
N ILE A 141 0.33 -7.38 7.08
CA ILE A 141 -0.30 -6.48 6.12
C ILE A 141 -1.64 -7.07 5.72
N TRP A 142 -2.69 -6.27 5.69
CA TRP A 142 -4.04 -6.70 5.35
C TRP A 142 -4.51 -6.01 4.08
N ILE A 143 -4.81 -6.77 3.03
CA ILE A 143 -5.42 -6.27 1.80
C ILE A 143 -6.90 -6.66 1.80
N GLY A 144 -7.77 -5.69 2.04
CA GLY A 144 -9.21 -5.89 2.14
C GLY A 144 -9.93 -5.46 0.87
N PHE A 145 -10.58 -6.39 0.18
CA PHE A 145 -11.58 -6.08 -0.85
C PHE A 145 -12.95 -5.95 -0.18
N ASN A 146 -13.42 -4.72 -0.01
CA ASN A 146 -14.67 -4.38 0.67
C ASN A 146 -15.32 -3.14 0.03
N LYS A 147 -16.34 -2.52 0.63
CA LYS A 147 -17.01 -1.29 0.13
C LYS A 147 -16.47 0.01 0.75
N ASN A 148 -15.19 0.03 1.11
CA ASN A 148 -14.48 1.18 1.66
C ASN A 148 -13.13 1.28 0.93
N PRO A 149 -12.68 2.47 0.52
CA PRO A 149 -13.31 3.80 0.67
C PRO A 149 -14.26 4.18 -0.46
N SER A 150 -14.86 5.37 -0.36
CA SER A 150 -15.58 5.99 -1.48
C SER A 150 -14.69 6.27 -2.70
N ALA A 151 -13.37 6.20 -2.55
CA ALA A 151 -12.39 6.23 -3.62
C ALA A 151 -12.03 4.81 -4.10
N ILE A 152 -10.90 4.62 -4.79
CA ILE A 152 -10.45 3.28 -5.21
C ILE A 152 -9.80 2.53 -4.05
N ALA A 153 -8.90 3.19 -3.34
CA ALA A 153 -8.11 2.58 -2.28
C ALA A 153 -7.95 3.56 -1.10
N SER A 154 -7.76 3.00 0.09
CA SER A 154 -7.35 3.76 1.27
C SER A 154 -6.48 2.90 2.18
N ASN A 155 -5.67 3.56 3.01
CA ASN A 155 -4.90 2.92 4.04
C ASN A 155 -5.51 3.11 5.44
N ARG A 156 -5.13 2.21 6.35
CA ARG A 156 -5.27 2.41 7.78
C ARG A 156 -4.15 1.67 8.50
N LEU A 157 -3.39 2.37 9.35
CA LEU A 157 -2.49 1.69 10.28
C LEU A 157 -3.19 1.39 11.59
N TYR A 158 -3.27 0.11 11.94
CA TYR A 158 -3.86 -0.35 13.19
C TYR A 158 -2.78 -0.55 14.24
N LEU A 159 -2.67 0.37 15.21
CA LEU A 159 -1.64 0.33 16.25
C LEU A 159 -2.02 -0.63 17.39
N ILE A 160 -1.12 -1.55 17.74
CA ILE A 160 -1.32 -2.52 18.83
C ILE A 160 -0.15 -2.42 19.79
N LEU A 161 -0.40 -1.92 21.01
CA LEU A 161 0.62 -1.83 22.05
C LEU A 161 1.11 -3.22 22.42
N ASP A 162 2.38 -3.47 22.17
CA ASP A 162 2.99 -4.76 22.39
C ASP A 162 3.82 -4.82 23.68
N GLY A 163 4.33 -3.69 24.13
CA GLY A 163 5.10 -3.56 25.37
C GLY A 163 5.94 -2.30 25.36
N TYR A 164 7.09 -2.36 26.03
CA TYR A 164 8.03 -1.24 26.14
C TYR A 164 9.43 -1.66 25.71
N ALA A 165 10.15 -0.75 25.07
CA ALA A 165 11.51 -0.97 24.58
C ALA A 165 12.57 -0.84 25.68
N ASP A 166 12.23 -0.14 26.76
CA ASP A 166 13.13 0.21 27.86
C ASP A 166 12.61 -0.28 29.22
N THR A 167 13.52 -0.44 30.17
CA THR A 167 13.21 -0.92 31.54
C THR A 167 12.33 0.03 32.33
N ASN A 168 12.40 1.33 32.01
CA ASN A 168 11.62 2.38 32.67
C ASN A 168 10.22 2.55 32.05
N LYS A 169 9.88 1.76 31.02
CA LYS A 169 8.57 1.78 30.33
C LYS A 169 8.21 3.15 29.76
N THR A 170 9.19 3.88 29.23
CA THR A 170 8.98 5.21 28.65
C THR A 170 8.80 5.17 27.13
N ILE A 171 9.17 4.06 26.49
CA ILE A 171 9.15 3.93 25.04
C ILE A 171 8.26 2.76 24.66
N ASP A 172 7.08 3.04 24.13
CA ASP A 172 6.16 1.99 23.71
C ASP A 172 6.66 1.29 22.45
N LEU A 173 6.41 -0.02 22.38
CA LEU A 173 6.56 -0.83 21.19
C LEU A 173 5.18 -1.14 20.62
N TYR A 174 4.97 -0.86 19.34
CA TYR A 174 3.75 -1.22 18.64
C TYR A 174 4.01 -2.30 17.58
N ARG A 175 3.11 -3.30 17.55
CA ARG A 175 3.01 -4.32 16.50
C ARG A 175 1.76 -4.09 15.67
N ASN A 176 1.92 -3.29 14.65
CA ASN A 176 0.86 -2.74 13.84
C ASN A 176 0.32 -3.73 12.82
N ILE A 177 -0.87 -3.44 12.31
CA ILE A 177 -1.40 -4.08 11.11
C ILE A 177 -1.63 -2.98 10.08
N ALA A 178 -0.85 -3.01 9.00
CA ALA A 178 -1.02 -2.09 7.88
C ALA A 178 -2.16 -2.59 7.01
N ILE A 179 -3.26 -1.85 6.95
CA ILE A 179 -4.44 -2.18 6.16
C ILE A 179 -4.42 -1.36 4.88
N VAL A 180 -4.64 -2.03 3.75
CA VAL A 180 -4.91 -1.46 2.43
C VAL A 180 -6.30 -1.95 2.04
N ASN A 181 -7.26 -1.04 2.00
CA ASN A 181 -8.62 -1.32 1.54
C ASN A 181 -8.72 -0.99 0.06
N ILE A 182 -9.30 -1.89 -0.71
CA ILE A 182 -9.62 -1.73 -2.13
C ILE A 182 -11.13 -1.82 -2.27
N ASP A 183 -11.75 -0.75 -2.76
CA ASP A 183 -13.19 -0.74 -2.92
C ASP A 183 -13.61 -1.62 -4.10
N SER A 184 -14.33 -2.70 -3.79
CA SER A 184 -14.69 -3.76 -4.73
C SER A 184 -15.70 -3.32 -5.79
N GLU A 185 -16.44 -2.24 -5.54
CA GLU A 185 -17.40 -1.65 -6.47
C GLU A 185 -16.74 -0.54 -7.30
N ASN A 186 -15.97 0.36 -6.67
CA ASN A 186 -15.32 1.44 -7.40
C ASN A 186 -14.25 0.94 -8.38
N ILE A 187 -13.59 -0.19 -8.11
CA ILE A 187 -12.68 -0.79 -9.11
C ILE A 187 -13.42 -1.23 -10.39
N LEU A 188 -14.76 -1.39 -10.36
CA LEU A 188 -15.57 -1.68 -11.55
C LEU A 188 -15.63 -0.50 -12.53
N GLY A 189 -15.30 0.71 -12.09
CA GLY A 189 -15.22 1.89 -12.94
C GLY A 189 -16.59 2.43 -13.34
N HIS A 190 -17.35 2.91 -12.37
CA HIS A 190 -18.59 3.66 -12.60
C HIS A 190 -18.28 5.00 -13.32
N LEU A 191 -19.30 5.59 -13.97
CA LEU A 191 -19.12 6.59 -15.05
C LEU A 191 -18.03 7.66 -14.83
N ASN A 192 -17.93 8.24 -13.63
CA ASN A 192 -16.99 9.32 -13.32
C ASN A 192 -16.04 9.00 -12.14
N LEU A 193 -16.06 7.77 -11.63
CA LEU A 193 -15.28 7.37 -10.45
C LEU A 193 -14.68 5.98 -10.65
N GLY A 194 -13.54 5.73 -10.02
CA GLY A 194 -12.91 4.42 -10.07
C GLY A 194 -11.99 4.21 -11.28
N SER A 195 -11.94 2.98 -11.81
CA SER A 195 -10.98 2.60 -12.86
C SER A 195 -11.28 3.15 -14.25
N LYS A 196 -12.53 3.50 -14.56
CA LYS A 196 -12.94 3.92 -15.91
C LYS A 196 -12.27 5.23 -16.37
N PRO A 197 -12.20 6.31 -15.55
CA PRO A 197 -11.45 7.52 -15.91
C PRO A 197 -9.97 7.29 -16.23
N ILE A 198 -9.37 6.23 -15.69
CA ILE A 198 -7.95 5.89 -15.93
C ILE A 198 -7.79 5.11 -17.25
N TYR A 199 -8.61 4.07 -17.45
CA TYR A 199 -8.38 3.11 -18.54
C TYR A 199 -9.24 3.34 -19.79
N GLY A 200 -10.38 4.03 -19.65
CA GLY A 200 -11.23 4.48 -20.76
C GLY A 200 -11.93 3.37 -21.56
N ASN A 201 -11.98 2.12 -21.07
CA ASN A 201 -12.59 1.03 -21.82
C ASN A 201 -14.12 1.12 -21.83
N SER A 202 -14.73 0.54 -22.86
CA SER A 202 -16.18 0.53 -23.08
C SER A 202 -16.99 -0.25 -22.05
N THR A 203 -16.38 -1.19 -21.33
CA THR A 203 -17.07 -2.03 -20.33
C THR A 203 -16.41 -1.92 -18.97
N ALA A 204 -17.23 -1.91 -17.91
CA ALA A 204 -16.79 -1.91 -16.51
C ALA A 204 -15.79 -3.03 -16.22
N ASN A 205 -16.09 -4.25 -16.67
CA ASN A 205 -15.21 -5.40 -16.44
C ASN A 205 -13.82 -5.24 -17.09
N LYS A 206 -13.71 -4.64 -18.29
CA LYS A 206 -12.39 -4.36 -18.89
C LYS A 206 -11.60 -3.36 -18.06
N ASN A 207 -12.23 -2.28 -17.59
CA ASN A 207 -11.56 -1.30 -16.71
C ASN A 207 -11.13 -1.92 -15.38
N ARG A 208 -11.97 -2.77 -14.78
CA ARG A 208 -11.61 -3.54 -13.59
C ARG A 208 -10.40 -4.44 -13.83
N ILE A 209 -10.38 -5.21 -14.91
CA ILE A 209 -9.27 -6.14 -15.17
C ILE A 209 -7.97 -5.39 -15.45
N GLU A 210 -8.01 -4.27 -16.19
CA GLU A 210 -6.84 -3.41 -16.37
C GLU A 210 -6.35 -2.84 -15.02
N TYR A 211 -7.28 -2.38 -14.17
CA TYR A 211 -6.95 -1.94 -12.82
C TYR A 211 -6.28 -3.05 -12.00
N LEU A 212 -6.88 -4.25 -11.94
CA LEU A 212 -6.32 -5.37 -11.18
C LEU A 212 -4.95 -5.83 -11.71
N LYS A 213 -4.70 -5.65 -13.01
CA LYS A 213 -3.43 -6.01 -13.66
C LYS A 213 -2.32 -5.00 -13.41
N GLU A 214 -2.63 -3.71 -13.34
CA GLU A 214 -1.66 -2.62 -13.28
C GLU A 214 -1.90 -1.70 -12.07
N GLY A 215 -3.08 -1.07 -12.01
CA GLY A 215 -3.45 -0.13 -10.95
C GLY A 215 -3.35 -0.69 -9.54
N LEU A 216 -3.65 -1.97 -9.31
CA LEU A 216 -3.57 -2.58 -7.98
C LEU A 216 -2.14 -2.60 -7.43
N VAL A 217 -1.12 -2.75 -8.28
CA VAL A 217 0.30 -2.68 -7.88
C VAL A 217 0.64 -1.28 -7.39
N GLU A 218 0.16 -0.25 -8.10
CA GLU A 218 0.34 1.15 -7.73
C GLU A 218 -0.41 1.46 -6.43
N SER A 219 -1.69 1.09 -6.33
CA SER A 219 -2.50 1.37 -5.14
C SER A 219 -1.94 0.70 -3.89
N ILE A 220 -1.48 -0.55 -3.96
CA ILE A 220 -0.82 -1.19 -2.81
C ILE A 220 0.44 -0.41 -2.42
N LEU A 221 1.26 0.01 -3.37
CA LEU A 221 2.48 0.77 -3.09
C LEU A 221 2.17 2.16 -2.50
N HIS A 222 1.18 2.87 -3.05
CA HIS A 222 0.70 4.18 -2.62
C HIS A 222 0.18 4.13 -1.18
N GLU A 223 -0.75 3.22 -0.89
CA GLU A 223 -1.31 3.09 0.46
C GLU A 223 -0.25 2.62 1.48
N MET A 224 0.73 1.82 1.05
CA MET A 224 1.84 1.44 1.91
C MET A 224 2.81 2.59 2.18
N LEU A 225 2.95 3.58 1.29
CA LEU A 225 3.71 4.80 1.56
C LEU A 225 3.02 5.65 2.64
N HIS A 226 1.70 5.78 2.62
CA HIS A 226 0.95 6.43 3.70
C HIS A 226 1.16 5.72 5.04
N ASN A 227 1.07 4.38 5.05
CA ASN A 227 1.37 3.58 6.25
C ASN A 227 2.84 3.72 6.69
N TYR A 228 3.77 3.91 5.76
CA TYR A 228 5.18 4.10 6.08
C TYR A 228 5.45 5.41 6.80
N ILE A 229 4.68 6.48 6.52
CA ILE A 229 4.77 7.74 7.26
C ILE A 229 4.47 7.49 8.74
N ASP A 230 3.37 6.78 9.04
CA ASP A 230 3.01 6.40 10.41
C ASP A 230 4.06 5.50 11.06
N TYR A 231 4.68 4.63 10.29
CA TYR A 231 5.71 3.75 10.79
C TYR A 231 7.02 4.51 11.14
N ALA A 232 7.48 5.39 10.25
CA ALA A 232 8.79 6.01 10.33
C ALA A 232 8.82 7.33 11.12
N HIS A 233 7.66 7.89 11.50
CA HIS A 233 7.57 9.20 12.13
C HIS A 233 8.35 9.34 13.45
N SER A 234 8.60 8.23 14.16
CA SER A 234 9.37 8.23 15.42
C SER A 234 10.87 8.02 15.23
N ALA A 235 11.33 7.77 14.00
CA ALA A 235 12.73 7.52 13.71
C ALA A 235 13.35 8.60 12.81
N LEU A 236 12.54 9.27 11.99
CA LEU A 236 13.01 10.14 10.92
C LEU A 236 12.32 11.52 10.94
N PRO A 237 13.06 12.64 11.03
CA PRO A 237 12.49 13.98 11.17
C PRO A 237 11.49 14.40 10.07
N GLU A 238 11.77 14.07 8.82
CA GLU A 238 10.90 14.36 7.66
C GLU A 238 9.50 13.74 7.85
N TYR A 239 9.45 12.46 8.25
CA TYR A 239 8.20 11.74 8.48
C TYR A 239 7.51 12.21 9.77
N ASN A 240 8.27 12.64 10.77
CA ASN A 240 7.71 13.30 11.95
C ASN A 240 7.01 14.62 11.61
N ALA A 241 7.61 15.42 10.72
CA ALA A 241 7.02 16.66 10.26
C ALA A 241 5.70 16.40 9.51
N LEU A 242 5.67 15.41 8.63
CA LEU A 242 4.45 14.96 7.95
C LEU A 242 3.37 14.54 8.95
N TYR A 243 3.72 13.65 9.89
CA TYR A 243 2.79 13.14 10.90
C TYR A 243 2.17 14.26 11.75
N LYS A 244 2.98 15.24 12.20
CA LYS A 244 2.51 16.39 12.98
C LYS A 244 1.59 17.36 12.24
N MET A 245 1.65 17.36 10.90
CA MET A 245 0.82 18.21 10.06
C MET A 245 -0.53 17.58 9.72
N ARG A 246 -0.72 16.29 9.96
CA ARG A 246 -2.03 15.63 9.80
C ARG A 246 -3.08 16.29 10.70
N GLY A 247 -4.29 16.44 10.17
CA GLY A 247 -5.39 17.17 10.82
C GLY A 247 -5.36 18.68 10.61
N LYS A 248 -4.31 19.24 9.99
CA LYS A 248 -4.33 20.63 9.49
C LYS A 248 -5.18 20.71 8.22
N THR A 249 -5.81 21.86 8.01
CA THR A 249 -6.70 22.12 6.87
C THR A 249 -6.04 21.76 5.54
N SER A 250 -6.68 20.89 4.75
CA SER A 250 -6.21 20.49 3.42
C SER A 250 -4.81 19.84 3.38
N PHE A 251 -4.22 19.45 4.52
CA PHE A 251 -2.90 18.80 4.52
C PHE A 251 -2.93 17.40 3.89
N ASN A 252 -4.09 16.73 3.94
CA ASN A 252 -4.33 15.49 3.21
C ASN A 252 -4.00 15.62 1.71
N ASN A 253 -4.31 16.77 1.10
CA ASN A 253 -3.97 17.02 -0.31
C ASN A 253 -2.45 17.13 -0.52
N PHE A 254 -1.72 17.70 0.45
CA PHE A 254 -0.26 17.83 0.40
C PHE A 254 0.43 16.48 0.58
N GLU A 255 -0.04 15.67 1.52
CA GLU A 255 0.46 14.30 1.69
C GLU A 255 0.19 13.45 0.45
N GLU A 256 -1.02 13.53 -0.11
CA GLU A 256 -1.41 12.81 -1.32
C GLU A 256 -0.51 13.11 -2.51
N ILE A 257 -0.22 14.40 -2.81
CA ILE A 257 0.66 14.74 -3.94
C ILE A 257 2.08 14.21 -3.75
N MET A 258 2.57 14.16 -2.51
CA MET A 258 3.91 13.65 -2.19
C MET A 258 3.97 12.14 -2.32
N VAL A 259 2.98 11.43 -1.77
CA VAL A 259 2.89 9.98 -1.86
C VAL A 259 2.73 9.56 -3.33
N LEU A 260 1.81 10.19 -4.06
CA LEU A 260 1.57 9.94 -5.48
C LEU A 260 2.82 10.19 -6.33
N ASN A 261 3.50 11.32 -6.13
CA ASN A 261 4.70 11.64 -6.92
C ASN A 261 5.87 10.72 -6.56
N THR A 262 5.92 10.20 -5.34
CA THR A 262 6.89 9.17 -4.92
C THR A 262 6.59 7.84 -5.61
N SER A 263 5.34 7.36 -5.55
CA SER A 263 4.93 6.07 -6.13
C SER A 263 5.12 6.07 -7.65
N LEU A 264 4.55 7.05 -8.34
CA LEU A 264 4.58 7.11 -9.80
C LEU A 264 6.01 7.32 -10.32
N SER A 265 6.76 8.29 -9.78
CA SER A 265 8.13 8.51 -10.25
C SER A 265 9.00 7.27 -10.10
N TYR A 266 8.87 6.54 -8.99
CA TYR A 266 9.57 5.27 -8.80
C TYR A 266 9.15 4.22 -9.83
N LEU A 267 7.84 3.98 -9.99
CA LEU A 267 7.31 2.96 -10.91
C LEU A 267 7.69 3.24 -12.37
N TYR A 268 7.59 4.48 -12.82
CA TYR A 268 7.95 4.86 -14.19
C TYR A 268 9.46 4.88 -14.42
N LYS A 269 10.28 5.25 -13.43
CA LYS A 269 11.75 5.12 -13.51
C LYS A 269 12.18 3.66 -13.62
N LYS A 270 11.48 2.74 -12.95
CA LYS A 270 11.72 1.28 -13.04
C LYS A 270 11.05 0.63 -14.27
N GLY A 271 10.10 1.31 -14.88
CA GLY A 271 9.40 0.88 -16.10
C GLY A 271 8.43 -0.28 -15.89
N GLY A 272 7.78 -0.68 -16.98
CA GLY A 272 6.77 -1.77 -17.02
C GLY A 272 5.33 -1.30 -16.87
N PHE A 273 5.09 -0.03 -16.60
CA PHE A 273 3.75 0.56 -16.57
C PHE A 273 3.43 1.24 -17.90
N THR A 274 2.17 1.17 -18.30
CA THR A 274 1.60 2.04 -19.34
C THR A 274 1.55 3.48 -18.84
N ASN A 275 1.46 4.46 -19.75
CA ASN A 275 1.35 5.85 -19.36
C ASN A 275 -0.03 6.23 -18.78
N LYS A 276 -1.03 5.35 -18.87
CA LYS A 276 -2.43 5.67 -18.49
C LYS A 276 -2.56 6.17 -17.05
N ILE A 277 -1.87 5.52 -16.12
CA ILE A 277 -1.91 5.89 -14.69
C ILE A 277 -1.31 7.28 -14.47
N LYS A 278 -0.10 7.57 -14.95
CA LYS A 278 0.50 8.92 -14.79
C LYS A 278 -0.28 10.00 -15.53
N ASP A 279 -0.79 9.70 -16.73
CA ASP A 279 -1.52 10.67 -17.56
C ASP A 279 -2.85 11.04 -16.90
N TYR A 280 -3.42 10.14 -16.09
CA TYR A 280 -4.57 10.43 -15.24
C TYR A 280 -4.18 11.17 -13.95
N TYR A 281 -3.32 10.59 -13.12
CA TYR A 281 -3.10 11.08 -11.75
C TYR A 281 -2.30 12.38 -11.69
N TYR A 282 -1.37 12.63 -12.61
CA TYR A 282 -0.61 13.88 -12.56
C TYR A 282 -1.47 15.11 -12.82
N PRO A 283 -2.27 15.19 -13.89
CA PRO A 283 -3.16 16.34 -14.09
C PRO A 283 -4.30 16.39 -13.06
N ASN A 284 -4.97 15.26 -12.81
CA ASN A 284 -6.23 15.26 -12.06
C ASN A 284 -6.05 15.24 -10.53
N THR A 285 -4.89 14.85 -10.03
CA THR A 285 -4.62 14.77 -8.59
C THR A 285 -3.42 15.64 -8.22
N PHE A 286 -2.25 15.41 -8.81
CA PHE A 286 -1.03 16.15 -8.44
C PHE A 286 -1.13 17.65 -8.73
N ASP A 287 -1.36 18.02 -9.99
CA ASP A 287 -1.40 19.42 -10.42
C ASP A 287 -2.63 20.15 -9.84
N ALA A 288 -3.78 19.45 -9.76
CA ALA A 288 -5.00 19.97 -9.15
C ALA A 288 -4.83 20.31 -7.66
N ASN A 289 -4.26 19.39 -6.87
CA ASN A 289 -4.03 19.62 -5.44
C ASN A 289 -2.98 20.71 -5.18
N ILE A 290 -1.92 20.78 -6.00
CA ILE A 290 -0.95 21.89 -5.93
C ILE A 290 -1.65 23.22 -6.17
N SER A 291 -2.48 23.31 -7.21
CA SER A 291 -3.22 24.52 -7.55
C SER A 291 -4.14 24.95 -6.40
N ASN A 292 -4.87 24.01 -5.81
CA ASN A 292 -5.74 24.26 -4.66
C ASN A 292 -4.97 24.74 -3.42
N LEU A 293 -3.81 24.14 -3.12
CA LEU A 293 -2.98 24.51 -1.98
C LEU A 293 -2.33 25.90 -2.16
N LYS A 294 -1.92 26.23 -3.38
CA LYS A 294 -1.39 27.56 -3.73
C LYS A 294 -2.46 28.64 -3.64
N TYR A 295 -3.65 28.37 -4.19
CA TYR A 295 -4.79 29.28 -4.07
C TYR A 295 -5.14 29.56 -2.60
N SER A 296 -4.99 28.56 -1.73
CA SER A 296 -5.23 28.69 -0.29
C SER A 296 -4.05 29.30 0.50
N GLY A 297 -2.93 29.62 -0.15
CA GLY A 297 -1.71 30.10 0.52
C GLY A 297 -1.03 29.08 1.46
N LEU A 298 -1.36 27.80 1.31
CA LEU A 298 -0.88 26.73 2.20
C LEU A 298 0.34 26.00 1.66
N PHE A 299 0.56 26.02 0.34
CA PHE A 299 1.55 25.17 -0.33
C PHE A 299 2.98 25.40 0.18
N GLU A 300 3.47 26.64 0.14
CA GLU A 300 4.82 27.01 0.54
C GLU A 300 5.05 26.79 2.03
N THR A 301 4.01 27.02 2.85
CA THR A 301 4.04 26.77 4.30
C THR A 301 4.22 25.28 4.58
N TYR A 302 3.41 24.42 3.95
CA TYR A 302 3.49 22.97 4.15
C TYR A 302 4.81 22.40 3.62
N PHE A 303 5.22 22.87 2.45
CA PHE A 303 6.49 22.48 1.86
C PHE A 303 7.68 22.82 2.76
N LYS A 304 7.75 24.06 3.27
CA LYS A 304 8.81 24.49 4.19
C LYS A 304 8.78 23.69 5.50
N ASN A 305 7.60 23.42 6.05
CA ASN A 305 7.48 22.67 7.30
C ASN A 305 7.96 21.21 7.16
N VAL A 306 7.72 20.59 6.01
CA VAL A 306 8.09 19.19 5.77
C VAL A 306 9.55 19.05 5.35
N PHE A 307 10.00 19.84 4.37
CA PHE A 307 11.31 19.67 3.74
C PHE A 307 12.38 20.66 4.21
N ASN A 308 12.01 21.63 5.06
CA ASN A 308 12.90 22.69 5.55
C ASN A 308 13.68 23.43 4.45
N LYS A 309 13.05 23.61 3.28
CA LYS A 309 13.61 24.34 2.12
C LYS A 309 12.48 24.99 1.31
N GLN A 310 12.84 25.84 0.36
CA GLN A 310 11.88 26.38 -0.62
C GLN A 310 11.72 25.42 -1.81
N PRO A 311 10.53 25.36 -2.43
CA PRO A 311 10.32 24.52 -3.61
C PRO A 311 11.09 25.10 -4.82
N TYR A 312 11.81 24.25 -5.56
CA TYR A 312 12.48 24.64 -6.81
C TYR A 312 11.96 23.82 -7.99
N ASN A 313 12.15 22.51 -7.97
CA ASN A 313 11.61 21.59 -8.97
C ASN A 313 10.60 20.68 -8.28
N LEU A 314 9.31 21.00 -8.38
CA LEU A 314 8.24 20.26 -7.68
C LEU A 314 8.24 18.76 -7.96
N ARG A 315 8.57 18.35 -9.19
CA ARG A 315 8.60 16.93 -9.53
C ARG A 315 9.72 16.18 -8.83
N GLU A 316 10.85 16.82 -8.57
CA GLU A 316 11.97 16.21 -7.85
C GLU A 316 11.91 16.44 -6.34
N ASP A 317 11.47 17.61 -5.93
CA ASP A 317 11.49 18.01 -4.54
C ASP A 317 10.31 17.44 -3.74
N LEU A 318 9.16 17.21 -4.38
CA LEU A 318 7.95 16.77 -3.71
C LEU A 318 7.84 15.24 -3.74
N LYS A 319 8.82 14.59 -3.12
CA LYS A 319 8.95 13.12 -3.06
C LYS A 319 9.52 12.72 -1.71
N LEU A 320 9.10 11.57 -1.21
CA LEU A 320 9.76 10.92 -0.09
C LEU A 320 11.11 10.37 -0.55
N ASN A 321 12.14 10.58 0.25
CA ASN A 321 13.49 10.02 0.02
C ASN A 321 13.52 8.48 0.13
N LEU A 322 12.41 7.83 0.47
CA LEU A 322 12.33 6.40 0.68
C LEU A 322 12.65 5.58 -0.56
N LEU A 323 12.15 6.00 -1.73
CA LEU A 323 12.21 5.20 -2.96
C LEU A 323 13.11 5.79 -4.06
N ASN A 324 13.70 6.97 -3.83
CA ASN A 324 14.38 7.75 -4.86
C ASN A 324 15.90 7.65 -4.82
#